data_AF-A0A2E0X1I8-F1
#
_entry.id   AF-A0A2E0X1I8-F1
#
_cell.length_a   1.000
_cell.length_b   1.000
_cell.length_c   1.000
_cell.angle_alpha   90.00
_cell.angle_beta   90.00
_cell.angle_gamma   90.00
#
_symmetry.space_group_name_H-M   'P 1'
#
loop_
_entity.id
_entity.type
_entity.pdbx_description
1 polymer ?
#
loop_
_entity_poly.entity_id
_entity_poly.type
_entity_poly.pdbx_seq_one_letter_code
_entity_poly.pdbx_strand_id
1 'polypeptide(L)'
;MVPQRKNTKRSGFSLLELLAVVTILGIIAAIIVPRVTVSASSAKQKVRDHHKATINAAVERYYVDTGGWPADDLNDIANNANYFPDGIPQNPVDNSSYSLNSTTHRVN
;
A
#
# COMPACT_ATOMS: atom_id res chain seq x y z
N MET A 1 36.67 -0.70 69.44
CA MET A 1 35.54 -0.10 68.69
C MET A 1 35.63 -0.60 67.26
N VAL A 2 34.78 -1.54 66.82
CA VAL A 2 34.84 -2.13 65.47
C VAL A 2 33.73 -1.51 64.60
N PRO A 3 34.01 -1.04 63.37
CA PRO A 3 32.98 -0.42 62.54
C PRO A 3 32.12 -1.50 61.85
N GLN A 4 30.81 -1.44 62.07
CA GLN A 4 29.80 -2.27 61.40
C GLN A 4 29.62 -1.77 59.95
N ARG A 5 30.02 -2.57 58.95
CA ARG A 5 29.77 -2.27 57.53
C ARG A 5 28.29 -2.52 57.19
N LYS A 6 27.58 -1.44 56.82
CA LYS A 6 26.20 -1.49 56.35
C LYS A 6 26.14 -2.17 54.97
N ASN A 7 25.64 -3.40 54.93
CA ASN A 7 25.46 -4.16 53.68
C ASN A 7 24.26 -3.58 52.90
N THR A 8 24.52 -2.82 51.84
CA THR A 8 23.48 -2.34 50.92
C THR A 8 23.02 -3.52 50.07
N LYS A 9 21.84 -4.09 50.36
CA LYS A 9 21.24 -5.13 49.54
C LYS A 9 21.07 -4.60 48.12
N ARG A 10 21.78 -5.17 47.16
CA ARG A 10 21.53 -4.93 45.72
C ARG A 10 20.21 -5.62 45.37
N SER A 11 19.20 -4.84 45.00
CA SER A 11 17.96 -5.36 44.40
C SER A 11 18.27 -5.80 42.97
N GLY A 12 18.32 -7.10 42.74
CA GLY A 12 18.35 -7.69 41.40
C GLY A 12 16.94 -7.85 40.86
N PHE A 13 16.80 -7.84 39.53
CA PHE A 13 15.54 -8.16 38.84
C PHE A 13 15.03 -9.55 39.24
N SER A 14 13.73 -9.67 39.48
CA SER A 14 13.06 -10.95 39.67
C SER A 14 12.81 -11.63 38.31
N LEU A 15 12.92 -12.96 38.26
CA LEU A 15 12.53 -13.75 37.09
C LEU A 15 11.06 -13.51 36.72
N LEU A 16 10.20 -13.27 37.72
CA LEU A 16 8.79 -12.96 37.49
C LEU A 16 8.58 -11.60 36.81
N GLU A 17 9.42 -10.61 37.10
CA GLU A 17 9.34 -9.30 36.45
C GLU A 17 9.72 -9.41 34.98
N LEU A 18 10.79 -10.14 34.65
CA LEU A 18 11.17 -10.38 33.27
C LEU A 18 10.10 -11.19 32.52
N LEU A 19 9.52 -12.20 33.17
CA LEU A 19 8.46 -13.04 32.60
C LEU A 19 7.21 -12.23 32.26
N ALA A 20 6.77 -11.35 33.17
CA ALA A 20 5.62 -10.48 32.95
C ALA A 20 5.87 -9.49 31.79
N VAL A 21 7.09 -8.95 31.67
CA VAL A 21 7.43 -8.02 30.58
C VAL A 21 7.40 -8.70 29.22
N VAL A 22 8.05 -9.87 29.06
CA VAL A 22 8.09 -10.56 27.75
C VAL A 22 6.71 -11.10 27.34
N THR A 23 5.87 -11.48 28.30
CA THR A 23 4.48 -11.90 28.01
C THR A 23 3.64 -10.73 27.52
N ILE A 24 3.70 -9.57 28.17
CA ILE A 24 3.00 -8.36 27.71
C ILE A 24 3.48 -7.94 26.31
N LEU A 25 4.81 -7.92 26.08
CA LEU A 25 5.38 -7.59 24.77
C LEU A 25 4.94 -8.58 23.68
N GLY A 26 4.86 -9.88 23.98
CA GLY A 26 4.37 -10.91 23.06
C GLY A 26 2.91 -10.72 22.66
N ILE A 27 2.04 -10.38 23.61
CA ILE A 27 0.60 -10.11 23.35
C ILE A 27 0.45 -8.87 22.46
N ILE A 28 1.16 -7.79 22.76
CA ILE A 28 1.11 -6.54 21.98
C ILE A 28 1.64 -6.78 20.56
N ALA A 29 2.76 -7.48 20.41
CA ALA A 29 3.34 -7.79 19.10
C ALA A 29 2.39 -8.63 18.22
N ALA A 30 1.70 -9.61 18.79
CA ALA A 30 0.74 -10.45 18.07
C ALA A 30 -0.45 -9.67 17.48
N ILE A 31 -0.89 -8.60 18.16
CA ILE A 31 -2.05 -7.79 17.74
C ILE A 31 -1.66 -6.73 16.68
N ILE A 32 -0.48 -6.13 16.80
CA ILE A 32 -0.07 -5.00 15.95
C ILE A 32 0.29 -5.43 14.52
N VAL A 33 0.99 -6.56 14.36
CA VAL A 33 1.49 -7.05 13.06
C VAL A 33 0.40 -7.24 11.99
N PRO A 34 -0.76 -7.87 12.23
CA PRO A 34 -1.76 -8.10 11.18
C PRO A 34 -2.50 -6.82 10.75
N ARG A 35 -2.52 -5.75 11.56
CA ARG A 35 -3.28 -4.53 11.21
C ARG A 35 -2.61 -3.71 10.10
N VAL A 36 -1.28 -3.67 10.05
CA VAL A 36 -0.55 -2.82 9.10
C VAL A 36 -0.56 -3.37 7.66
N THR A 37 -0.62 -4.70 7.51
CA THR A 37 -0.54 -5.35 6.20
C THR A 37 -1.87 -5.27 5.42
N VAL A 38 -3.00 -5.36 6.11
CA VAL A 38 -4.34 -5.27 5.49
C VAL A 38 -4.60 -3.87 4.95
N SER A 39 -4.30 -2.82 5.73
CA SER A 39 -4.55 -1.44 5.33
C SER A 39 -3.76 -1.02 4.08
N ALA A 40 -2.51 -1.45 3.97
CA ALA A 40 -1.67 -1.15 2.80
C ALA A 40 -2.17 -1.87 1.53
N SER A 41 -2.56 -3.14 1.64
CA SER A 41 -3.10 -3.90 0.50
C SER A 41 -4.43 -3.31 0.00
N SER A 42 -5.35 -3.01 0.91
CA SER A 42 -6.63 -2.38 0.54
C SER A 42 -6.45 -0.98 -0.06
N ALA A 43 -5.47 -0.20 0.42
CA ALA A 43 -5.16 1.10 -0.16
C ALA A 43 -4.68 0.96 -1.62
N LYS A 44 -3.75 0.03 -1.89
CA LYS A 44 -3.29 -0.26 -3.26
C LYS A 44 -4.42 -0.68 -4.19
N GLN A 45 -5.35 -1.51 -3.72
CA GLN A 45 -6.52 -1.91 -4.52
C GLN A 45 -7.42 -0.71 -4.86
N LYS A 46 -7.70 0.18 -3.90
CA LYS A 46 -8.48 1.40 -4.15
C LYS A 46 -7.79 2.33 -5.14
N VAL A 47 -6.47 2.49 -5.05
CA VAL A 47 -5.69 3.30 -6.01
C VAL A 47 -5.73 2.67 -7.40
N ARG A 48 -5.60 1.34 -7.51
CA ARG A 48 -5.73 0.62 -8.79
C ARG A 48 -7.10 0.88 -9.42
N ASP A 49 -8.18 0.79 -8.65
CA ASP A 49 -9.53 0.97 -9.16
C ASP A 49 -9.77 2.44 -9.57
N HIS A 50 -9.17 3.39 -8.85
CA HIS A 50 -9.15 4.81 -9.23
C HIS A 50 -8.40 5.02 -10.56
N HIS A 51 -7.20 4.46 -10.72
CA HIS A 51 -6.45 4.53 -11.98
C HIS A 51 -7.26 4.01 -13.17
N LYS A 52 -7.92 2.84 -13.02
CA LYS A 52 -8.81 2.28 -14.06
C LYS A 52 -9.93 3.24 -14.42
N ALA A 53 -10.57 3.87 -13.43
CA ALA A 53 -11.62 4.85 -13.68
C ALA A 53 -11.10 6.09 -14.43
N THR A 54 -9.94 6.63 -14.04
CA THR A 54 -9.28 7.75 -14.72
C THR A 54 -8.95 7.42 -16.17
N ILE A 55 -8.39 6.23 -16.42
CA ILE A 55 -8.04 5.79 -17.78
C ILE A 55 -9.30 5.60 -18.62
N ASN A 56 -10.34 4.95 -18.09
CA ASN A 56 -11.61 4.79 -18.81
C ASN A 56 -12.23 6.15 -19.17
N ALA A 57 -12.18 7.13 -18.27
CA ALA A 57 -12.67 8.48 -18.57
C ALA A 57 -11.86 9.16 -19.69
N ALA A 58 -10.53 8.98 -19.72
CA ALA A 58 -9.68 9.48 -20.79
C ALA A 58 -9.95 8.78 -22.13
N VAL A 59 -10.23 7.47 -22.09
CA VAL A 59 -10.60 6.66 -23.26
C VAL A 59 -11.93 7.11 -23.84
N GLU A 60 -12.93 7.33 -22.99
CA GLU A 60 -14.23 7.90 -23.39
C GLU A 60 -14.06 9.30 -23.99
N ARG A 61 -13.19 10.15 -23.40
CA ARG A 61 -12.86 11.46 -23.96
C ARG A 61 -12.19 11.36 -25.34
N TYR A 62 -11.23 10.46 -25.50
CA TYR A 62 -10.56 10.23 -26.79
C TYR A 62 -11.56 9.83 -27.87
N TYR A 63 -12.53 8.98 -27.53
CA TYR A 63 -13.61 8.59 -28.43
C TYR A 63 -14.47 9.79 -28.85
N VAL A 64 -14.80 10.68 -27.93
CA VAL A 64 -15.55 11.92 -28.23
C VAL A 64 -14.76 12.85 -29.14
N ASP A 65 -13.45 12.98 -28.93
CA ASP A 65 -12.60 13.92 -29.65
C ASP A 65 -12.20 13.42 -31.05
N THR A 66 -11.99 12.11 -31.22
CA THR A 66 -11.47 11.51 -32.47
C THR A 66 -12.50 10.70 -33.24
N GLY A 67 -13.62 10.33 -32.61
CA GLY A 67 -14.65 9.45 -33.18
C GLY A 67 -14.27 7.96 -33.20
N GLY A 68 -13.11 7.59 -32.64
CA GLY A 68 -12.61 6.21 -32.60
C GLY A 68 -12.05 5.83 -31.23
N TRP A 69 -11.98 4.53 -30.94
CA TRP A 69 -11.34 4.06 -29.72
C TRP A 69 -9.81 4.09 -29.88
N PRO A 70 -9.07 4.37 -28.80
CA PRO A 70 -7.61 4.25 -28.80
C PRO A 70 -7.20 2.77 -28.96
N ALA A 71 -5.95 2.54 -29.34
CA ALA A 71 -5.37 1.21 -29.39
C ALA A 71 -5.40 0.50 -28.02
N ASP A 72 -5.41 -0.84 -28.05
CA ASP A 72 -5.53 -1.68 -26.85
C ASP A 72 -4.39 -1.46 -25.84
N ASP A 73 -3.21 -1.05 -26.34
CA ASP A 73 -2.03 -0.70 -25.55
C ASP A 73 -2.06 0.73 -24.99
N LEU A 74 -3.13 1.49 -25.28
CA LEU A 74 -3.35 2.88 -24.85
C LEU A 74 -2.28 3.87 -25.32
N ASN A 75 -1.45 3.52 -26.32
CA ASN A 75 -0.34 4.36 -26.76
C ASN A 75 -0.81 5.72 -27.32
N ASP A 76 -1.98 5.78 -27.95
CA ASP A 76 -2.55 7.01 -28.50
C ASP A 76 -2.85 8.06 -27.42
N ILE A 77 -3.23 7.60 -26.22
CA ILE A 77 -3.57 8.44 -25.08
C ILE A 77 -2.34 8.67 -24.20
N ALA A 78 -1.48 7.65 -24.05
CA ALA A 78 -0.29 7.71 -23.21
C ALA A 78 0.72 8.78 -23.66
N ASN A 79 0.89 8.92 -24.98
CA ASN A 79 1.84 9.86 -25.57
C ASN A 79 1.25 11.27 -25.76
N ASN A 80 -0.01 11.48 -25.36
CA ASN A 80 -0.73 12.71 -25.62
C ASN A 80 -1.01 13.46 -24.32
N ALA A 81 -0.31 14.59 -24.15
CA ALA A 81 -0.40 15.44 -22.98
C ALA A 81 -1.80 16.02 -22.72
N ASN A 82 -2.70 16.03 -23.72
CA ASN A 82 -4.09 16.48 -23.56
C ASN A 82 -4.93 15.53 -22.70
N TYR A 83 -4.53 14.25 -22.62
CA TYR A 83 -5.25 13.22 -21.88
C TYR A 83 -4.48 12.79 -20.63
N PHE A 84 -3.16 12.57 -20.75
CA PHE A 84 -2.27 12.26 -19.62
C PHE A 84 -0.98 13.08 -19.73
N PRO A 85 -0.90 14.27 -19.10
CA PRO A 85 0.29 15.12 -19.16
C PRO A 85 1.52 14.46 -18.50
N ASP A 86 1.31 13.64 -17.48
CA ASP A 86 2.36 12.91 -16.75
C ASP A 86 2.49 11.43 -17.19
N GLY A 87 1.79 11.03 -18.25
CA GLY A 87 1.67 9.65 -18.70
C GLY A 87 0.65 8.82 -17.90
N ILE A 88 0.38 7.60 -18.38
CA ILE A 88 -0.60 6.70 -17.77
C ILE A 88 -0.02 6.10 -16.48
N PRO A 89 -0.74 6.17 -15.35
CA PRO A 89 -0.27 5.58 -14.11
C PRO A 89 -0.20 4.05 -14.20
N GLN A 90 0.78 3.46 -13.52
CA GLN A 90 0.97 2.00 -13.46
C GLN A 90 0.10 1.37 -12.36
N ASN A 91 -0.08 0.05 -12.43
CA ASN A 91 -0.82 -0.67 -11.40
C ASN A 91 -0.02 -0.71 -10.07
N PRO A 92 -0.56 -0.19 -8.94
CA PRO A 92 0.14 -0.11 -7.66
C PRO A 92 0.33 -1.46 -6.93
N VAL A 93 -0.30 -2.53 -7.43
CA VAL A 93 -0.20 -3.87 -6.83
C VAL A 93 1.01 -4.63 -7.38
N ASP A 94 1.21 -4.60 -8.70
CA ASP A 94 2.14 -5.45 -9.44
C ASP A 94 2.97 -4.71 -10.50
N ASN A 95 2.83 -3.38 -10.61
CA ASN A 95 3.56 -2.53 -11.56
C ASN A 95 3.33 -2.88 -13.04
N SER A 96 2.27 -3.61 -13.37
CA SER A 96 1.84 -3.80 -14.76
C SER A 96 1.26 -2.52 -15.38
N SER A 97 1.43 -2.40 -16.69
CA SER A 97 0.70 -1.44 -17.51
C SER A 97 -0.75 -1.87 -17.68
N TYR A 98 -1.64 -0.89 -17.79
CA TYR A 98 -3.04 -1.12 -18.14
C TYR A 98 -3.20 -1.33 -19.65
N SER A 99 -4.16 -2.17 -20.04
CA SER A 99 -4.57 -2.37 -21.42
C SER A 99 -6.10 -2.32 -21.53
N LEU A 100 -6.61 -1.96 -22.70
CA LEU A 100 -8.03 -2.07 -22.97
C LEU A 100 -8.40 -3.49 -23.36
N ASN A 101 -9.61 -3.87 -22.98
CA ASN A 101 -10.25 -5.04 -23.53
C ASN A 101 -10.76 -4.72 -24.94
N SER A 102 -10.33 -5.50 -25.94
CA SER A 102 -10.67 -5.29 -27.35
C SER A 102 -12.18 -5.37 -27.68
N THR A 103 -12.99 -5.91 -26.76
CA THR A 103 -14.45 -6.05 -26.93
C THR A 103 -15.21 -4.99 -26.16
N THR A 104 -14.81 -4.70 -24.92
CA THR A 104 -15.53 -3.76 -24.04
C THR A 104 -14.96 -2.35 -24.05
N HIS A 105 -13.77 -2.14 -24.62
CA HIS A 105 -13.04 -0.86 -24.62
C HIS A 105 -12.87 -0.28 -23.22
N ARG A 106 -12.75 -1.14 -22.20
CA ARG A 106 -12.50 -0.75 -20.81
C ARG A 106 -11.25 -1.44 -20.27
N VAL A 107 -10.59 -0.75 -19.34
CA VAL A 107 -9.49 -1.32 -18.54
C VAL A 107 -10.06 -2.21 -17.44
N ASN A 108 -9.56 -3.46 -17.38
CA ASN A 108 -10.03 -4.50 -16.45
C ASN A 108 -9.09 -4.75 -15.28
#